data_AF-A0A505GUD0-F1
#
_entry.id   AF-A0A505GUD0-F1
#
_cell.length_a   1.000
_cell.length_b   1.000
_cell.length_c   1.000
_cell.angle_alpha   90.00
_cell.angle_beta   90.00
_cell.angle_gamma   90.00
#
_symmetry.space_group_name_H-M   'P 1'
#
loop_
_entity.id
_entity.type
_entity.pdbx_description
1 polymer ?
#
loop_
_entity_poly.entity_id
_entity_poly.type
_entity_poly.pdbx_seq_one_letter_code
_entity_poly.pdbx_strand_id
1 'polypeptide(L)'
;STSTHAWLADHVVSGAVIVPGAALVELAVRAGDEVGASRVRELTVGAPLVLPESGAVRVQVRVGAADETGTRVVAVHSQSEGDPEADWVRHAEGVLEPASADEPGVGEWPPVGASEVDVAGWYPALAERGLSYGPVFRGLRRVWTGGDEVFAEVVLPDEVAGDAAGFG
;
A
#
# COMPACT_ATOMS: atom_id res chain seq x y z
N SER A 1 -1.14 -11.76 -9.34
CA SER A 1 -2.45 -12.41 -9.58
C SER A 1 -3.05 -12.76 -8.24
N THR A 2 -4.38 -12.88 -8.15
CA THR A 2 -5.06 -13.38 -6.95
C THR A 2 -4.79 -14.87 -6.70
N SER A 3 -4.32 -15.65 -7.69
CA SER A 3 -3.92 -17.04 -7.48
C SER A 3 -2.62 -17.19 -6.69
N THR A 4 -1.70 -16.23 -6.81
CA THR A 4 -0.41 -16.25 -6.10
C THR A 4 -0.41 -15.38 -4.85
N HIS A 5 -1.24 -14.34 -4.83
CA HIS A 5 -1.38 -13.40 -3.71
C HIS A 5 -2.87 -13.24 -3.43
N ALA A 6 -3.46 -14.21 -2.71
CA ALA A 6 -4.90 -14.29 -2.51
C ALA A 6 -5.49 -13.05 -1.81
N TRP A 7 -4.72 -12.41 -0.93
CA TRP A 7 -5.12 -11.19 -0.24
C TRP A 7 -5.47 -10.04 -1.20
N LEU A 8 -4.94 -10.02 -2.43
CA LEU A 8 -5.31 -8.99 -3.41
C LEU A 8 -6.80 -9.01 -3.75
N ALA A 9 -7.47 -10.17 -3.67
CA ALA A 9 -8.90 -10.26 -3.93
C ALA A 9 -9.76 -9.50 -2.89
N ASP A 10 -9.19 -9.17 -1.73
CA ASP A 10 -9.87 -8.45 -0.65
C ASP A 10 -9.81 -6.92 -0.80
N HIS A 11 -9.23 -6.38 -1.88
CA HIS A 11 -9.21 -4.94 -2.15
C HIS A 11 -9.98 -4.59 -3.43
N VAL A 12 -11.28 -4.34 -3.28
CA VAL A 12 -12.20 -4.09 -4.39
C VAL A 12 -12.69 -2.64 -4.37
N VAL A 13 -12.59 -1.96 -5.51
CA VAL A 13 -13.06 -0.58 -5.71
C VAL A 13 -14.00 -0.56 -6.90
N SER A 14 -15.24 -0.12 -6.68
CA SER A 14 -16.30 -0.05 -7.70
C SER A 14 -16.49 -1.38 -8.46
N GLY A 15 -16.33 -2.51 -7.75
CA GLY A 15 -16.48 -3.86 -8.30
C GLY A 15 -15.23 -4.45 -8.97
N ALA A 16 -14.14 -3.69 -9.09
CA ALA A 16 -12.88 -4.17 -9.67
C ALA A 16 -11.84 -4.49 -8.58
N VAL A 17 -11.08 -5.58 -8.75
CA VAL A 17 -9.92 -5.90 -7.90
C VAL A 17 -8.77 -4.96 -8.28
N ILE A 18 -8.42 -4.04 -7.39
CA ILE A 18 -7.36 -3.05 -7.62
C ILE A 18 -6.21 -3.35 -6.65
N VAL A 19 -4.97 -3.39 -7.15
CA VAL A 19 -3.79 -3.46 -6.27
C VAL A 19 -3.76 -2.20 -5.40
N PRO A 20 -3.71 -2.32 -4.06
CA PRO A 20 -3.77 -1.16 -3.18
C PRO A 20 -2.60 -0.21 -3.40
N GLY A 21 -2.83 1.09 -3.20
CA GLY A 21 -1.75 2.10 -3.24
C GLY A 21 -0.60 1.78 -2.27
N ALA A 22 -0.91 1.24 -1.09
CA ALA A 22 0.09 0.78 -0.11
C ALA A 22 1.01 -0.33 -0.66
N ALA A 23 0.49 -1.21 -1.52
CA ALA A 23 1.32 -2.23 -2.18
C ALA A 23 2.25 -1.62 -3.24
N LEU A 24 1.87 -0.49 -3.87
CA LEU A 24 2.77 0.24 -4.76
C LEU A 24 3.88 0.96 -3.99
N VAL A 25 3.57 1.46 -2.79
CA VAL A 25 4.57 2.03 -1.86
C VAL A 25 5.57 0.94 -1.44
N GLU A 26 5.08 -0.22 -1.01
CA GLU A 26 5.91 -1.38 -0.66
C GLU A 26 6.88 -1.76 -1.80
N LEU A 27 6.39 -1.88 -3.03
CA LEU A 27 7.23 -2.18 -4.19
C LEU A 27 8.33 -1.14 -4.40
N ALA A 28 8.05 0.14 -4.12
CA ALA A 28 9.03 1.21 -4.22
C ALA A 28 10.07 1.15 -3.09
N VAL A 29 9.64 0.92 -1.84
CA VAL A 29 10.53 0.74 -0.67
C VAL A 29 11.47 -0.44 -0.93
N ARG A 30 10.92 -1.60 -1.30
CA ARG A 30 11.68 -2.81 -1.56
C ARG A 30 12.71 -2.64 -2.67
N ALA A 31 12.37 -1.91 -3.74
CA ALA A 31 13.32 -1.59 -4.80
C ALA A 31 14.39 -0.57 -4.34
N GLY A 32 14.02 0.32 -3.43
CA GLY A 32 14.92 1.25 -2.76
C GLY A 32 15.97 0.57 -1.89
N ASP A 33 15.59 -0.49 -1.17
CA ASP A 33 16.52 -1.29 -0.35
C ASP A 33 17.68 -1.86 -1.18
N GLU A 34 17.40 -2.34 -2.40
CA GLU A 34 18.41 -2.89 -3.30
C GLU A 34 19.47 -1.87 -3.74
N VAL A 35 19.18 -0.57 -3.60
CA VAL A 35 20.05 0.52 -4.05
C VAL A 35 20.44 1.50 -2.93
N GLY A 36 20.12 1.17 -1.68
CA GLY A 36 20.42 2.00 -0.50
C GLY A 36 19.63 3.31 -0.42
N ALA A 37 18.44 3.37 -1.01
CA ALA A 37 17.54 4.53 -0.99
C ALA A 37 16.10 4.07 -0.68
N SER A 38 15.86 3.58 0.53
CA SER A 38 14.60 2.94 0.92
C SER A 38 13.51 3.90 1.38
N ARG A 39 13.83 5.18 1.64
CA ARG A 39 12.84 6.17 2.05
C ARG A 39 12.11 6.74 0.84
N VAL A 40 10.80 6.57 0.82
CA VAL A 40 9.93 7.21 -0.20
C VAL A 40 9.70 8.66 0.19
N ARG A 41 10.36 9.60 -0.51
CA ARG A 41 10.14 11.05 -0.33
C ARG A 41 8.77 11.47 -0.84
N GLU A 42 8.42 10.97 -2.02
CA GLU A 42 7.10 11.18 -2.64
C GLU A 42 6.77 10.01 -3.58
N LEU A 43 5.49 9.69 -3.69
CA LEU A 43 4.98 8.76 -4.68
C LEU A 43 3.62 9.24 -5.16
N THR A 44 3.52 9.56 -6.44
CA THR A 44 2.26 9.88 -7.10
C THR A 44 1.71 8.63 -7.74
N VAL A 45 0.49 8.24 -7.36
CA VAL A 45 -0.25 7.14 -7.98
C VAL A 45 -1.19 7.74 -9.04
N GLY A 46 -0.98 7.35 -10.30
CA GLY A 46 -1.69 7.88 -11.46
C GLY A 46 -2.79 6.94 -11.95
N ALA A 47 -2.41 5.89 -12.69
CA ALA A 47 -3.35 4.90 -13.21
C ALA A 47 -3.53 3.74 -12.22
N PRO A 48 -4.76 3.29 -11.92
CA PRO A 48 -4.98 2.13 -11.08
C PRO A 48 -4.40 0.87 -11.73
N LEU A 49 -3.80 -0.01 -10.93
CA LEU A 49 -3.40 -1.34 -11.37
C LEU A 49 -4.57 -2.29 -11.09
N VAL A 50 -5.37 -2.53 -12.12
CA VAL A 50 -6.52 -3.45 -12.05
C VAL A 50 -6.05 -4.86 -12.36
N LEU A 51 -6.39 -5.83 -11.51
CA LEU A 51 -6.10 -7.23 -11.79
C LEU A 51 -7.19 -7.82 -12.70
N PRO A 52 -6.81 -8.60 -13.72
CA PRO A 52 -7.78 -9.32 -14.54
C PRO A 52 -8.47 -10.40 -13.70
N GLU A 53 -9.71 -10.75 -14.07
CA GLU A 53 -10.48 -11.84 -13.43
C GLU A 53 -9.75 -13.18 -13.50
N SER A 54 -8.96 -13.39 -14.57
CA SER A 54 -8.12 -14.56 -14.78
C SER A 54 -6.75 -14.18 -15.31
N GLY A 55 -5.72 -14.95 -14.94
CA GLY A 55 -4.35 -14.72 -15.37
C GLY A 55 -3.57 -13.82 -14.41
N ALA A 56 -2.51 -13.21 -14.91
CA ALA A 56 -1.62 -12.36 -14.13
C ALA A 56 -1.18 -11.11 -14.90
N VAL A 57 -0.54 -10.21 -14.17
CA VAL A 57 0.21 -9.08 -14.71
C VAL A 57 1.67 -9.26 -14.35
N ARG A 58 2.55 -8.85 -15.25
CA ARG A 58 3.97 -8.65 -14.97
C ARG A 58 4.12 -7.26 -14.37
N VAL A 59 4.95 -7.15 -13.33
CA VAL A 59 5.24 -5.87 -12.66
C VAL A 59 6.71 -5.55 -12.86
N GLN A 60 7.01 -4.27 -13.09
CA GLN A 60 8.37 -3.76 -13.19
C GLN A 60 8.50 -2.50 -12.36
N VAL A 61 9.48 -2.49 -11.45
CA VAL A 61 9.91 -1.28 -10.73
C VAL A 61 11.20 -0.79 -11.37
N ARG A 62 11.23 0.46 -11.80
CA ARG A 62 12.42 1.10 -12.38
C ARG A 62 12.95 2.10 -11.39
N VAL A 63 14.23 1.99 -11.05
CA VAL A 63 14.94 2.95 -10.19
C VAL A 63 16.05 3.59 -11.00
N GLY A 64 16.09 4.92 -11.00
CA GLY A 64 17.08 5.71 -11.72
C GLY A 64 18.46 5.72 -11.07
N ALA A 65 19.43 6.31 -11.79
CA ALA A 65 20.72 6.65 -11.21
C ALA A 65 20.53 7.64 -10.04
N ALA A 66 21.43 7.57 -9.07
CA ALA A 66 21.48 8.55 -7.99
C ALA A 66 21.97 9.89 -8.54
N ASP A 67 21.40 10.98 -8.04
CA ASP A 67 21.99 12.30 -8.14
C ASP A 67 23.08 12.52 -7.07
N GLU A 68 23.60 13.75 -6.97
CA GLU A 68 24.64 14.14 -6.01
C GLU A 68 24.22 13.96 -4.54
N THR A 69 22.92 13.91 -4.26
CA THR A 69 22.37 13.74 -2.90
C THR A 69 22.05 12.27 -2.57
N GLY A 70 22.23 11.35 -3.52
CA GLY A 70 21.81 9.95 -3.38
C GLY A 70 20.33 9.72 -3.70
N THR A 71 19.62 10.76 -4.14
CA THR A 71 18.20 10.72 -4.50
C THR A 71 18.02 10.03 -5.85
N ARG A 72 16.95 9.25 -5.99
CA ARG A 72 16.65 8.44 -7.19
C ARG A 72 15.20 8.58 -7.59
N VAL A 73 14.94 8.70 -8.89
CA VAL A 73 13.57 8.56 -9.42
C VAL A 73 13.15 7.09 -9.38
N VAL A 74 11.89 6.82 -9.06
CA VAL A 74 11.29 5.48 -9.09
C VAL A 74 9.99 5.49 -9.88
N ALA A 75 9.69 4.40 -10.58
CA ALA A 75 8.40 4.21 -11.23
C ALA A 75 7.97 2.74 -11.25
N VAL A 76 6.68 2.49 -10.98
CA VAL A 76 6.05 1.16 -10.99
C VAL A 76 5.18 1.02 -12.23
N HIS A 77 5.42 -0.02 -13.01
CA HIS A 77 4.69 -0.33 -14.22
C HIS A 77 4.12 -1.74 -14.17
N SER A 78 3.05 -1.98 -14.92
CA SER A 78 2.58 -3.34 -15.20
C SER A 78 2.26 -3.56 -16.67
N GLN A 79 2.24 -4.82 -17.07
CA GLN A 79 1.86 -5.29 -18.39
C GLN A 79 1.08 -6.59 -18.23
N SER A 80 0.08 -6.81 -19.07
CA SER A 80 -0.62 -8.11 -19.11
C SER A 80 0.38 -9.25 -19.33
N GLU A 81 0.21 -10.36 -18.60
CA GLU A 81 0.97 -11.58 -18.88
C GLU A 81 0.40 -12.32 -20.10
N GLY A 82 -0.92 -12.28 -20.29
CA GLY A 82 -1.62 -12.94 -21.40
C GLY A 82 -1.50 -12.23 -22.75
N ASP A 83 -0.95 -11.02 -22.78
CA ASP A 83 -0.70 -10.25 -23.99
C ASP A 83 0.71 -9.65 -23.95
N PRO A 84 1.72 -10.36 -24.49
CA PRO A 84 3.11 -9.89 -24.47
C PRO A 84 3.38 -8.63 -25.28
N GLU A 85 2.50 -8.29 -26.23
CA GLU A 85 2.61 -7.12 -27.12
C GLU A 85 1.91 -5.89 -26.53
N ALA A 86 1.15 -6.03 -25.44
CA ALA A 86 0.49 -4.92 -24.77
C ALA A 86 1.50 -3.87 -24.27
N ASP A 87 1.14 -2.60 -24.25
CA ASP A 87 2.01 -1.58 -23.69
C ASP A 87 2.16 -1.69 -22.16
N TRP A 88 3.32 -1.29 -21.65
CA TRP A 88 3.51 -1.12 -20.21
C TRP A 88 2.75 0.12 -19.71
N VAL A 89 1.93 -0.07 -18.69
CA VAL A 89 1.19 1.02 -18.05
C VAL A 89 1.95 1.47 -16.80
N ARG A 90 2.21 2.77 -16.66
CA ARG A 90 2.79 3.35 -15.44
C ARG A 90 1.68 3.61 -14.40
N HIS A 91 1.83 3.04 -13.22
CA HIS A 91 0.86 3.17 -12.12
C HIS A 91 1.29 4.18 -11.08
N ALA A 92 2.59 4.25 -10.80
CA ALA A 92 3.15 5.19 -9.86
C ALA A 92 4.50 5.71 -10.32
N GLU A 93 4.81 6.94 -9.95
CA GLU A 93 6.13 7.55 -10.10
C GLU A 93 6.45 8.42 -8.90
N GLY A 94 7.73 8.53 -8.55
CA GLY A 94 8.12 9.19 -7.33
C GLY A 94 9.61 9.31 -7.17
N VAL A 95 10.00 9.60 -5.95
CA VAL A 95 11.39 9.85 -5.57
C VAL A 95 11.73 9.09 -4.30
N LEU A 96 12.85 8.39 -4.37
CA LEU A 96 13.48 7.66 -3.29
C LEU A 96 14.71 8.43 -2.80
N GLU A 97 14.97 8.38 -1.51
CA GLU A 97 16.14 8.98 -0.88
C GLU A 97 16.74 8.01 0.15
N PRO A 98 18.01 8.21 0.55
CA PRO A 98 18.62 7.44 1.62
C PRO A 98 17.78 7.50 2.91
N ALA A 99 17.73 6.39 3.63
CA ALA A 99 17.06 6.34 4.92
C ALA A 99 17.66 7.36 5.90
N SER A 100 16.80 8.00 6.69
CA SER A 100 17.18 8.89 7.79
C SER A 100 16.87 8.23 9.13
N ALA A 101 17.69 8.47 10.14
CA ALA A 101 17.49 7.92 11.48
C ALA A 101 16.33 8.58 12.26
N ASP A 102 15.79 9.69 11.76
CA ASP A 102 14.69 10.42 12.39
C ASP A 102 13.34 9.79 11.99
N GLU A 103 12.96 8.72 12.66
CA GLU A 103 11.59 8.21 12.62
C GLU A 103 10.77 8.78 13.79
N PRO A 104 9.56 9.29 13.54
CA PRO A 104 8.68 9.73 14.62
C PRO A 104 8.27 8.53 15.48
N GLY A 105 8.52 8.62 16.78
CA GLY A 105 8.06 7.62 17.73
C GLY A 105 6.56 7.71 17.99
N VAL A 106 5.96 6.61 18.40
CA VAL A 106 4.61 6.61 18.97
C VAL A 106 4.71 7.17 20.40
N GLY A 107 3.88 8.18 20.70
CA GLY A 107 3.76 8.75 22.04
C GLY A 107 3.09 7.80 23.04
N GLU A 108 2.50 8.36 24.10
CA GLU A 108 1.76 7.54 25.07
C GLU A 108 0.57 6.82 24.42
N TRP A 109 0.36 5.54 24.79
CA TRP A 109 -0.69 4.68 24.24
C TRP A 109 -1.52 4.00 25.34
N PRO A 110 -2.87 4.08 25.31
CA PRO A 110 -3.70 4.85 24.39
C PRO A 110 -3.48 6.38 24.48
N PRO A 111 -3.79 7.15 23.43
CA PRO A 111 -3.54 8.59 23.40
C PRO A 111 -4.27 9.34 24.52
N VAL A 112 -3.53 10.14 25.28
CA VAL A 112 -4.09 10.98 26.36
C VAL A 112 -4.90 12.13 25.78
N GLY A 113 -6.08 12.39 26.34
CA GLY A 113 -6.94 13.49 25.92
C GLY A 113 -7.74 13.22 24.63
N ALA A 114 -7.59 12.04 24.02
CA ALA A 114 -8.43 11.59 22.92
C ALA A 114 -9.58 10.71 23.41
N SER A 115 -10.71 10.79 22.73
CA SER A 115 -11.89 9.96 23.01
C SER A 115 -12.02 8.84 21.98
N GLU A 116 -12.28 7.63 22.45
CA GLU A 116 -12.53 6.49 21.57
C GLU A 116 -13.85 6.67 20.81
N VAL A 117 -13.88 6.29 19.54
CA VAL A 117 -15.06 6.36 18.68
C VAL A 117 -15.49 4.95 18.24
N ASP A 118 -16.79 4.74 18.15
CA ASP A 118 -17.36 3.49 17.64
C ASP A 118 -17.12 3.36 16.13
N VAL A 119 -16.62 2.20 15.70
CA VAL A 119 -16.29 1.86 14.31
C VAL A 119 -17.12 0.69 13.77
N ALA A 120 -18.12 0.19 14.50
CA ALA A 120 -18.92 -0.98 14.12
C ALA A 120 -19.58 -0.86 12.72
N GLY A 121 -19.84 0.36 12.24
CA GLY A 121 -20.41 0.64 10.92
C GLY A 121 -19.42 1.05 9.82
N TRP A 122 -18.12 1.11 10.11
CA TRP A 122 -17.12 1.71 9.21
C TRP A 122 -17.04 1.00 7.85
N TYR A 123 -16.79 -0.32 7.85
CA TYR A 123 -16.65 -1.09 6.62
C TYR A 123 -17.94 -1.22 5.80
N PRO A 124 -19.13 -1.45 6.40
CA PRO A 124 -20.40 -1.35 5.67
C PRO A 124 -20.60 0.00 4.97
N ALA A 125 -20.31 1.11 5.65
CA ALA A 125 -20.45 2.45 5.06
C ALA A 125 -19.46 2.72 3.90
N LEU A 126 -18.27 2.11 3.94
CA LEU A 126 -17.32 2.16 2.82
C LEU A 126 -17.81 1.33 1.62
N ALA A 127 -18.40 0.16 1.86
CA ALA A 127 -18.93 -0.70 0.81
C ALA A 127 -20.07 -0.02 0.04
N GLU A 128 -20.95 0.72 0.73
CA GLU A 128 -22.00 1.54 0.10
C GLU A 128 -21.44 2.61 -0.85
N ARG A 129 -20.18 3.01 -0.67
CA ARG A 129 -19.46 3.98 -1.52
C ARG A 129 -18.59 3.31 -2.58
N GLY A 130 -18.69 2.00 -2.74
CA GLY A 130 -17.93 1.22 -3.70
C GLY A 130 -16.56 0.73 -3.20
N LEU A 131 -16.20 0.97 -1.94
CA LEU A 131 -14.96 0.47 -1.33
C LEU A 131 -15.24 -0.82 -0.56
N SER A 132 -15.11 -1.94 -1.25
CA SER A 132 -15.40 -3.27 -0.71
C SER A 132 -14.11 -3.95 -0.25
N TYR A 133 -13.81 -3.81 1.03
CA TYR A 133 -12.69 -4.50 1.67
C TYR A 133 -13.10 -5.88 2.16
N GLY A 134 -12.34 -6.91 1.82
CA GLY A 134 -12.44 -8.27 2.36
C GLY A 134 -11.67 -8.42 3.68
N PRO A 135 -11.70 -9.61 4.31
CA PRO A 135 -11.17 -9.84 5.65
C PRO A 135 -9.76 -9.32 5.90
N VAL A 136 -8.84 -9.47 4.93
CA VAL A 136 -7.43 -9.04 5.09
C VAL A 136 -7.30 -7.51 5.22
N PHE A 137 -8.19 -6.74 4.57
CA PHE A 137 -8.20 -5.28 4.62
C PHE A 137 -9.07 -4.72 5.75
N ARG A 138 -9.71 -5.59 6.55
CA ARG A 138 -10.56 -5.19 7.68
C ARG A 138 -9.81 -5.13 9.01
N GLY A 139 -8.60 -4.58 8.99
CA GLY A 139 -7.71 -4.55 10.15
C GLY A 139 -8.05 -3.53 11.24
N LEU A 140 -8.90 -2.53 10.97
CA LEU A 140 -9.21 -1.47 11.93
C LEU A 140 -9.96 -2.02 13.15
N ARG A 141 -9.39 -1.85 14.35
CA ARG A 141 -9.96 -2.37 15.61
C ARG A 141 -10.55 -1.28 16.48
N ARG A 142 -9.79 -0.22 16.72
CA ARG A 142 -10.14 0.88 17.63
C ARG A 142 -9.64 2.18 17.06
N VAL A 143 -10.38 3.27 17.30
CA VAL A 143 -10.02 4.62 16.84
C VAL A 143 -10.26 5.60 17.97
N TRP A 144 -9.35 6.56 18.13
CA TRP A 144 -9.50 7.69 19.04
C TRP A 144 -9.33 9.00 18.28
N THR A 145 -10.09 10.02 18.69
CA THR A 145 -10.02 11.37 18.12
C THR A 145 -9.78 12.39 19.23
N GLY A 146 -8.89 13.35 19.01
CA GLY A 146 -8.62 14.44 19.95
C GLY A 146 -7.91 15.59 19.24
N GLY A 147 -8.35 16.84 19.47
CA GLY A 147 -7.87 17.99 18.71
C GLY A 147 -8.09 17.79 17.20
N ASP A 148 -7.02 17.92 16.41
CA ASP A 148 -7.00 17.68 14.96
C ASP A 148 -6.36 16.32 14.60
N GLU A 149 -6.23 15.39 15.56
CA GLU A 149 -5.53 14.11 15.42
C GLU A 149 -6.48 12.91 15.47
N VAL A 150 -6.09 11.85 14.74
CA VAL A 150 -6.75 10.54 14.73
C VAL A 150 -5.72 9.47 15.02
N PHE A 151 -6.03 8.59 15.97
CA PHE A 151 -5.22 7.45 16.36
C PHE A 151 -5.99 6.17 16.10
N ALA A 152 -5.31 5.08 15.74
CA ALA A 152 -5.97 3.82 15.45
C ALA A 152 -5.14 2.60 15.84
N GLU A 153 -5.81 1.53 16.28
CA GLU A 153 -5.24 0.18 16.31
C GLU A 153 -5.65 -0.54 15.03
N VAL A 154 -4.66 -1.02 14.27
CA VAL A 154 -4.86 -1.80 13.05
C VAL A 154 -4.09 -3.10 13.20
N VAL A 155 -4.78 -4.23 13.02
CA VAL A 155 -4.22 -5.56 13.24
C VAL A 155 -4.61 -6.47 12.09
N LEU A 156 -3.60 -7.08 11.46
CA LEU A 156 -3.80 -8.11 10.44
C LEU A 156 -4.54 -9.33 11.02
N PRO A 157 -5.37 -10.03 10.24
CA PRO A 157 -5.88 -11.33 10.64
C PRO A 157 -4.75 -12.33 10.90
N ASP A 158 -4.93 -13.23 11.86
CA ASP A 158 -3.91 -14.21 12.28
C ASP A 158 -3.45 -15.10 11.11
N GLU A 159 -4.35 -15.39 10.17
CA GLU A 159 -4.11 -16.25 9.02
C GLU A 159 -3.06 -15.69 8.04
N VAL A 160 -2.87 -14.37 8.01
CA VAL A 160 -1.91 -13.69 7.13
C VAL A 160 -0.79 -12.99 7.89
N ALA A 161 -0.86 -12.94 9.22
CA ALA A 161 0.14 -12.30 10.06
C ALA A 161 1.55 -12.94 9.90
N GLY A 162 1.61 -14.24 9.58
CA GLY A 162 2.87 -14.95 9.36
C GLY A 162 3.65 -14.47 8.13
N ASP A 163 2.96 -14.00 7.09
CA ASP A 163 3.59 -13.50 5.86
C ASP A 163 4.03 -12.04 5.98
N ALA A 164 3.58 -11.33 7.03
CA ALA A 164 3.82 -9.90 7.22
C ALA A 164 5.31 -9.55 7.36
N ALA A 165 6.14 -10.48 7.85
CA ALA A 165 7.59 -10.27 8.01
C ALA A 165 8.36 -10.13 6.68
N GLY A 166 7.71 -10.41 5.54
CA GLY A 166 8.27 -10.22 4.20
C GLY A 166 8.04 -8.83 3.62
N PHE A 167 7.38 -7.92 4.35
CA PHE A 167 7.03 -6.58 3.93
C PHE A 167 7.69 -5.54 4.85
N GLY A 168 8.04 -4.38 4.29
CA GLY A 168 8.67 -3.28 5.04
C GLY A 168 10.18 -3.38 5.15
#